data_AF-A0A540MQ16-F1
#
_entry.id   AF-A0A540MQ16-F1
#
_cell.length_a   1.000
_cell.length_b   1.000
_cell.length_c   1.000
_cell.angle_alpha   90.00
_cell.angle_beta   90.00
_cell.angle_gamma   90.00
#
_symmetry.space_group_name_H-M   'P 1'
#
loop_
_entity.id
_entity.type
_entity.pdbx_description
1 polymer ?
#
loop_
_entity_poly.entity_id
_entity_poly.type
_entity_poly.pdbx_seq_one_letter_code
_entity_poly.pdbx_strand_id
1 'polypeptide(L)'
;MGFNEKINRSAIVESDDVVGVIDSGIAQESASFRDEGFGPPPMKSKGACKGGQNFTCNNKLVGARFYIEDSARDASGHGTHTASTAAGNAVKDVSFYGLAQGTARGGVPAARIAAYEVCTARGFGSVQEFYGDPVAIGAFHAMEKGILTANSAGNTGPLANTVSSLAPWILTVAASSIDRRITDKVVFGNGTTVLGNSVNTFTLNGTSFPLVHGKNVSSNCTEARAGRCEFGCLDSGLVKGKIVLCDQEIGNREAYDAGALGSVLYDFRRVDDFSLIFPLAATTLHLEEYGAIISYMNSTSDPRGTILKSEHIIDSAAPCVATFSSRGPNKLLPDIIKPGISAPGVQILAAYLPDFSVCTVPEDQRRAKYNIMSGTSMPCPHTAGVAAYVKSLHPDWSPAAIKSSLMTTAFPMNDTNTNVPSGEFGYGSGHINPAKLKLIAGDNSTCPTGDKGSPRDHNYPSMGAKVEAVKPFTVDFERRVKNVGLANSTYKAKIFSYSKFVIKVVPFLPVPE
;
A
#
# COMPACT_ATOMS: atom_id res chain seq x y z
N MET A 1 5.83 7.88 9.63
CA MET A 1 7.18 7.80 9.00
C MET A 1 8.21 8.79 9.54
N GLY A 2 7.85 9.94 10.12
CA GLY A 2 8.86 10.91 10.62
C GLY A 2 9.74 11.51 9.53
N PHE A 3 9.26 11.50 8.28
CA PHE A 3 9.99 11.88 7.09
C PHE A 3 9.43 13.19 6.53
N ASN A 4 9.93 14.33 7.03
CA ASN A 4 9.38 15.66 6.76
C ASN A 4 10.28 16.48 5.80
N GLU A 5 9.81 17.66 5.39
CA GLU A 5 10.52 18.56 4.47
C GLU A 5 11.86 19.09 5.02
N LYS A 6 12.10 18.97 6.33
CA LYS A 6 13.34 19.44 6.99
C LYS A 6 14.43 18.37 7.00
N ILE A 7 14.19 17.20 6.40
CA ILE A 7 15.21 16.17 6.29
C ILE A 7 16.32 16.65 5.37
N ASN A 8 17.56 16.46 5.84
CA ASN A 8 18.73 16.84 5.08
C ASN A 8 18.82 15.99 3.81
N ARG A 9 18.81 16.64 2.66
CA ARG A 9 18.86 16.01 1.34
C ARG A 9 19.86 16.76 0.50
N SER A 10 20.58 16.03 -0.34
CA SER A 10 21.33 16.64 -1.43
C SER A 10 20.52 16.47 -2.70
N ALA A 11 19.78 17.52 -3.09
CA ALA A 11 19.00 17.50 -4.34
C ALA A 11 19.90 17.23 -5.55
N ILE A 12 21.16 17.67 -5.51
CA ILE A 12 22.17 17.41 -6.56
C ILE A 12 22.41 15.91 -6.67
N VAL A 13 22.68 15.22 -5.55
CA VAL A 13 22.96 13.77 -5.55
C VAL A 13 21.70 12.96 -5.85
N GLU A 14 20.56 13.31 -5.23
CA GLU A 14 19.28 12.64 -5.52
C GLU A 14 18.90 12.79 -7.01
N SER A 15 19.22 13.92 -7.64
CA SER A 15 18.92 14.13 -9.07
C SER A 15 19.71 13.27 -10.03
N ASP A 16 20.75 12.58 -9.54
CA ASP A 16 21.47 11.55 -10.29
C ASP A 16 20.85 10.15 -10.15
N ASP A 17 19.92 9.95 -9.23
CA ASP A 17 19.22 8.67 -9.08
C ASP A 17 18.02 8.56 -10.02
N VAL A 18 17.79 7.34 -10.53
CA VAL A 18 16.64 7.03 -11.40
C VAL A 18 15.83 5.93 -10.72
N VAL A 19 14.56 6.22 -10.42
CA VAL A 19 13.60 5.23 -9.93
C VAL A 19 12.86 4.65 -11.14
N GLY A 20 13.09 3.38 -11.43
CA GLY A 20 12.34 2.62 -12.43
C GLY A 20 10.98 2.20 -11.87
N VAL A 21 9.90 2.49 -12.58
CA VAL A 21 8.53 2.13 -12.20
C VAL A 21 7.96 1.21 -13.26
N ILE A 22 7.74 -0.05 -12.89
CA ILE A 22 7.15 -1.10 -13.74
C ILE A 22 5.69 -1.24 -13.32
N ASP A 23 4.77 -0.69 -14.12
CA ASP A 23 3.36 -0.54 -13.76
C ASP A 23 2.48 -0.38 -15.02
N SER A 24 1.33 0.27 -14.90
CA SER A 24 0.33 0.56 -15.94
C SER A 24 0.64 1.78 -16.81
N GLY A 25 1.87 2.30 -16.73
CA GLY A 25 2.30 3.51 -17.44
C GLY A 25 2.42 4.73 -16.51
N ILE A 26 2.48 5.92 -17.11
CA ILE A 26 2.54 7.19 -16.37
C ILE A 26 1.84 8.33 -17.13
N ALA A 27 1.22 9.27 -16.42
CA ALA A 27 0.69 10.51 -17.00
C ALA A 27 1.72 11.64 -16.99
N GLN A 28 2.46 11.80 -18.09
CA GLN A 28 3.58 12.76 -18.19
C GLN A 28 3.19 14.22 -17.90
N GLU A 29 1.92 14.58 -18.05
CA GLU A 29 1.35 15.92 -17.85
C GLU A 29 1.11 16.27 -16.37
N SER A 30 1.20 15.30 -15.45
CA SER A 30 0.93 15.53 -14.03
C SER A 30 1.90 16.55 -13.41
N ALA A 31 1.38 17.40 -12.53
CA ALA A 31 2.18 18.37 -11.77
C ALA A 31 3.28 17.68 -10.94
N SER A 32 3.07 16.42 -10.54
CA SER A 32 4.05 15.63 -9.82
C SER A 32 5.26 15.21 -10.65
N PHE A 33 5.23 15.36 -11.99
CA PHE A 33 6.30 14.94 -12.90
C PHE A 33 6.82 16.07 -13.79
N ARG A 34 6.53 17.32 -13.45
CA ARG A 34 7.16 18.45 -14.14
C ARG A 34 8.64 18.51 -13.82
N ASP A 35 9.38 19.23 -14.64
CA ASP A 35 10.83 19.25 -14.58
C ASP A 35 11.42 20.64 -14.31
N GLU A 36 10.60 21.58 -13.81
CA GLU A 36 11.13 22.86 -13.38
C GLU A 36 12.17 22.68 -12.28
N GLY A 37 13.35 23.25 -12.47
CA GLY A 37 14.48 23.12 -11.55
C GLY A 37 15.35 21.87 -11.76
N PHE A 38 15.02 21.00 -12.71
CA PHE A 38 15.84 19.85 -13.06
C PHE A 38 16.86 20.19 -14.15
N GLY A 39 18.13 19.87 -13.91
CA GLY A 39 19.16 19.86 -14.95
C GLY A 39 18.94 18.70 -15.95
N PRO A 40 19.81 18.55 -16.97
CA PRO A 40 19.70 17.46 -17.94
C PRO A 40 19.70 16.08 -17.26
N PRO A 41 19.18 15.03 -17.93
CA PRO A 41 19.23 13.67 -17.40
C PRO A 41 20.67 13.23 -17.11
N PRO A 42 20.91 12.40 -16.07
CA PRO A 42 22.24 11.93 -15.74
C PRO A 42 22.88 11.20 -16.92
N MET A 43 24.17 11.45 -17.22
CA MET A 43 24.86 10.83 -18.37
C MET A 43 24.86 9.29 -18.33
N LYS A 44 24.81 8.71 -17.13
CA LYS A 44 24.69 7.26 -16.90
C LYS A 44 23.33 6.70 -17.34
N SER A 45 22.30 7.53 -17.47
CA SER A 45 20.99 7.13 -17.97
C SER A 45 21.07 6.85 -19.46
N LYS A 46 20.90 5.57 -19.83
CA LYS A 46 20.75 5.12 -21.22
C LYS A 46 19.28 4.90 -21.61
N GLY A 47 18.36 5.32 -20.75
CA GLY A 47 16.93 5.24 -20.98
C GLY A 47 16.55 6.06 -22.22
N ALA A 48 15.71 5.49 -23.08
CA ALA A 48 15.16 6.21 -24.22
C ALA A 48 13.71 6.56 -23.93
N CYS A 49 13.26 7.71 -24.42
CA CYS A 49 11.84 8.02 -24.45
C CYS A 49 11.20 7.36 -25.67
N LYS A 50 10.65 6.15 -25.48
CA LYS A 50 9.89 5.42 -26.49
C LYS A 50 8.49 5.12 -25.97
N GLY A 51 7.78 6.18 -25.56
CA GLY A 51 6.46 6.09 -24.93
C GLY A 51 5.27 6.00 -25.89
N GLY A 52 5.50 5.88 -27.20
CA GLY A 52 4.44 5.81 -28.22
C GLY A 52 4.08 7.17 -28.80
N GLN A 53 2.95 7.23 -29.52
CA GLN A 53 2.49 8.47 -30.16
C GLN A 53 2.03 9.49 -29.12
N ASN A 54 2.35 10.77 -29.33
CA ASN A 54 2.02 11.89 -28.42
C ASN A 54 2.57 11.74 -26.99
N PHE A 55 3.66 10.99 -26.82
CA PHE A 55 4.33 10.81 -25.54
C PHE A 55 5.71 11.49 -25.55
N THR A 56 5.95 12.37 -24.59
CA THR A 56 7.22 13.08 -24.44
C THR A 56 7.75 12.97 -23.03
N CYS A 57 9.03 12.67 -22.92
CA CYS A 57 9.80 12.71 -21.68
C CYS A 57 10.32 14.11 -21.45
N ASN A 58 10.72 14.39 -20.21
CA ASN A 58 11.29 15.67 -19.80
C ASN A 58 12.48 15.40 -18.86
N ASN A 59 13.00 16.42 -18.19
CA ASN A 59 14.13 16.19 -17.28
C ASN A 59 13.73 15.41 -16.01
N LYS A 60 12.46 15.35 -15.63
CA LYS A 60 11.99 14.57 -14.47
C LYS A 60 11.71 13.11 -14.84
N LEU A 61 10.87 12.90 -15.85
CA LEU A 61 10.57 11.62 -16.48
C LEU A 61 11.57 11.41 -17.61
N VAL A 62 12.69 10.75 -17.33
CA VAL A 62 13.84 10.64 -18.24
C VAL A 62 13.76 9.43 -19.18
N GLY A 63 12.81 8.53 -18.95
CA GLY A 63 12.61 7.34 -19.78
C GLY A 63 11.17 6.84 -19.71
N ALA A 64 10.67 6.35 -20.84
CA ALA A 64 9.35 5.77 -20.93
C ALA A 64 9.34 4.67 -21.98
N ARG A 65 8.79 3.50 -21.63
CA ARG A 65 8.59 2.37 -22.54
C ARG A 65 7.29 1.66 -22.20
N PHE A 66 6.80 0.92 -23.18
CA PHE A 66 5.64 0.05 -23.06
C PHE A 66 5.97 -1.31 -23.66
N TYR A 67 5.27 -2.34 -23.21
CA TYR A 67 5.50 -3.72 -23.64
C TYR A 67 4.22 -4.47 -23.93
N ILE A 68 3.05 -3.94 -23.56
CA ILE A 68 1.77 -4.59 -23.84
C ILE A 68 0.85 -3.68 -24.63
N GLU A 69 0.62 -2.46 -24.15
CA GLU A 69 -0.23 -1.48 -24.84
C GLU A 69 0.55 -0.76 -25.96
N ASP A 70 -0.08 0.16 -26.69
CA ASP A 70 0.59 0.93 -27.76
C ASP A 70 1.29 2.22 -27.25
N SER A 71 1.26 2.46 -25.93
CA SER A 71 1.80 3.67 -25.31
C SER A 71 2.24 3.43 -23.87
N ALA A 72 3.20 4.23 -23.39
CA ALA A 72 3.58 4.30 -21.99
C ALA A 72 2.67 5.23 -21.17
N ARG A 73 1.66 5.85 -21.81
CA ARG A 73 0.66 6.68 -21.13
C ARG A 73 -0.22 5.80 -20.26
N ASP A 74 -0.37 6.21 -19.00
CA ASP A 74 -1.20 5.50 -18.05
C ASP A 74 -2.67 5.52 -18.47
N ALA A 75 -3.32 4.34 -18.44
CA ALA A 75 -4.73 4.14 -18.76
C ALA A 75 -5.55 3.60 -17.57
N SER A 76 -4.97 3.57 -16.37
CA SER A 76 -5.59 3.06 -15.14
C SER A 76 -5.49 4.05 -13.98
N GLY A 77 -4.38 4.80 -13.94
CA GLY A 77 -4.01 5.73 -12.89
C GLY A 77 -3.18 5.11 -11.78
N HIS A 78 -3.07 3.78 -11.75
CA HIS A 78 -2.26 3.06 -10.77
C HIS A 78 -0.77 3.40 -10.90
N GLY A 79 -0.21 3.42 -12.11
CA GLY A 79 1.21 3.72 -12.34
C GLY A 79 1.57 5.17 -12.05
N THR A 80 0.68 6.11 -12.37
CA THR A 80 0.79 7.53 -11.99
C THR A 80 0.77 7.69 -10.47
N HIS A 81 -0.09 6.95 -9.77
CA HIS A 81 -0.19 6.98 -8.30
C HIS A 81 1.06 6.42 -7.63
N THR A 82 1.56 5.27 -8.10
CA THR A 82 2.78 4.64 -7.55
C THR A 82 4.04 5.45 -7.86
N ALA A 83 4.21 5.92 -9.10
CA ALA A 83 5.36 6.75 -9.48
C ALA A 83 5.44 8.06 -8.69
N SER A 84 4.31 8.74 -8.50
CA SER A 84 4.26 9.98 -7.71
C SER A 84 4.49 9.74 -6.22
N THR A 85 4.09 8.58 -5.69
CA THR A 85 4.40 8.16 -4.32
C THR A 85 5.90 7.90 -4.11
N ALA A 86 6.59 7.32 -5.10
CA ALA A 86 8.02 7.04 -5.00
C ALA A 86 8.87 8.30 -5.15
N ALA A 87 8.63 9.07 -6.22
CA ALA A 87 9.52 10.15 -6.64
C ALA A 87 8.76 11.37 -7.19
N GLY A 88 7.48 11.57 -6.89
CA GLY A 88 6.76 12.77 -7.32
C GLY A 88 7.34 14.07 -6.72
N ASN A 89 7.28 15.15 -7.49
CA ASN A 89 7.62 16.49 -6.99
C ASN A 89 6.68 16.92 -5.86
N ALA A 90 7.13 17.91 -5.09
CA ALA A 90 6.27 18.60 -4.14
C ALA A 90 5.23 19.45 -4.87
N VAL A 91 3.95 19.11 -4.70
CA VAL A 91 2.81 19.85 -5.25
C VAL A 91 1.93 20.31 -4.10
N LYS A 92 1.84 21.62 -3.93
CA LYS A 92 1.08 22.27 -2.86
C LYS A 92 -0.42 22.26 -3.13
N ASP A 93 -1.20 22.40 -2.06
CA ASP A 93 -2.65 22.61 -2.10
C ASP A 93 -3.42 21.54 -2.87
N VAL A 94 -2.93 20.30 -2.84
CA VAL A 94 -3.62 19.16 -3.45
C VAL A 94 -4.60 18.54 -2.45
N SER A 95 -5.68 17.96 -2.97
CA SER A 95 -6.66 17.21 -2.18
C SER A 95 -7.43 16.26 -3.08
N PHE A 96 -8.15 15.32 -2.47
CA PHE A 96 -9.20 14.56 -3.15
C PHE A 96 -10.57 15.11 -2.74
N TYR A 97 -11.13 16.02 -3.55
CA TYR A 97 -12.37 16.73 -3.23
C TYR A 97 -12.37 17.41 -1.85
N GLY A 98 -11.22 17.99 -1.45
CA GLY A 98 -11.02 18.62 -0.13
C GLY A 98 -10.56 17.66 0.97
N LEU A 99 -10.57 16.34 0.74
CA LEU A 99 -10.01 15.37 1.67
C LEU A 99 -8.48 15.33 1.55
N ALA A 100 -7.80 15.09 2.68
CA ALA A 100 -6.36 14.95 2.75
C ALA A 100 -5.58 16.17 2.18
N GLN A 101 -6.11 17.38 2.36
CA GLN A 101 -5.51 18.60 1.82
C GLN A 101 -4.08 18.84 2.35
N GLY A 102 -3.16 19.18 1.45
CA GLY A 102 -1.79 19.56 1.81
C GLY A 102 -0.82 19.52 0.63
N THR A 103 0.47 19.31 0.92
CA THR A 103 1.52 19.12 -0.08
C THR A 103 1.74 17.63 -0.35
N ALA A 104 1.46 17.17 -1.57
CA ALA A 104 1.85 15.82 -1.99
C ALA A 104 3.29 15.81 -2.50
N ARG A 105 4.04 14.76 -2.19
CA ARG A 105 5.40 14.51 -2.68
C ARG A 105 5.74 13.03 -2.68
N GLY A 106 6.77 12.64 -3.43
CA GLY A 106 7.38 11.32 -3.34
C GLY A 106 8.36 11.17 -2.17
N GLY A 107 8.89 9.97 -1.97
CA GLY A 107 9.99 9.72 -1.03
C GLY A 107 11.28 10.45 -1.44
N VAL A 108 11.59 10.52 -2.74
CA VAL A 108 12.74 11.24 -3.30
C VAL A 108 12.30 12.23 -4.39
N PRO A 109 11.81 13.43 -4.01
CA PRO A 109 11.27 14.38 -4.99
C PRO A 109 12.28 14.87 -6.02
N ALA A 110 13.58 14.86 -5.73
CA ALA A 110 14.61 15.27 -6.69
C ALA A 110 15.09 14.12 -7.61
N ALA A 111 14.71 12.86 -7.35
CA ALA A 111 15.10 11.74 -8.22
C ALA A 111 14.38 11.77 -9.58
N ARG A 112 14.98 11.14 -10.58
CA ARG A 112 14.40 10.96 -11.91
C ARG A 112 13.50 9.73 -11.94
N ILE A 113 12.57 9.68 -12.89
CA ILE A 113 11.66 8.55 -13.10
C ILE A 113 11.91 7.93 -14.47
N ALA A 114 11.90 6.60 -14.54
CA ALA A 114 11.77 5.86 -15.79
C ALA A 114 10.55 4.93 -15.70
N ALA A 115 9.56 5.15 -16.56
CA ALA A 115 8.31 4.38 -16.55
C ALA A 115 8.34 3.24 -17.58
N TYR A 116 7.87 2.07 -17.17
CA TYR A 116 7.75 0.87 -18.00
C TYR A 116 6.33 0.33 -17.86
N GLU A 117 5.50 0.56 -18.88
CA GLU A 117 4.16 0.00 -18.98
C GLU A 117 4.28 -1.50 -19.29
N VAL A 118 3.77 -2.34 -18.39
CA VAL A 118 3.72 -3.80 -18.56
C VAL A 118 2.42 -4.39 -18.02
N CYS A 119 1.44 -3.58 -17.64
CA CYS A 119 0.27 -4.03 -16.90
C CYS A 119 -0.99 -3.86 -17.73
N THR A 120 -1.76 -4.95 -17.86
CA THR A 120 -3.12 -4.89 -18.42
C THR A 120 -4.17 -4.85 -17.31
N ALA A 121 -5.43 -4.65 -17.67
CA ALA A 121 -6.58 -4.84 -16.78
C ALA A 121 -6.68 -6.26 -16.18
N ARG A 122 -5.99 -7.26 -16.76
CA ARG A 122 -5.86 -8.60 -16.20
C ARG A 122 -4.55 -8.68 -15.41
N GLY A 123 -4.67 -8.74 -14.08
CA GLY A 123 -3.52 -8.85 -13.18
C GLY A 123 -2.64 -10.08 -13.46
N PHE A 124 -1.39 -10.03 -12.99
CA PHE A 124 -0.45 -11.15 -13.11
C PHE A 124 -0.68 -12.23 -12.05
N GLY A 125 -0.32 -13.46 -12.44
CA GLY A 125 -0.87 -14.72 -11.92
C GLY A 125 -0.42 -15.20 -10.55
N SER A 126 -0.77 -16.46 -10.29
CA SER A 126 -0.53 -17.22 -9.06
C SER A 126 0.95 -17.37 -8.70
N VAL A 127 1.23 -17.76 -7.46
CA VAL A 127 2.58 -18.14 -7.01
C VAL A 127 3.18 -19.18 -7.97
N GLN A 128 4.38 -18.90 -8.47
CA GLN A 128 5.18 -19.79 -9.31
C GLN A 128 6.55 -20.02 -8.67
N GLU A 129 7.22 -21.12 -9.05
CA GLU A 129 8.62 -21.32 -8.71
C GLU A 129 9.51 -20.23 -9.33
N PHE A 130 10.67 -19.94 -8.73
CA PHE A 130 11.48 -18.76 -9.12
C PHE A 130 11.92 -18.76 -10.58
N TYR A 131 12.14 -19.92 -11.19
CA TYR A 131 12.51 -20.03 -12.61
C TYR A 131 11.33 -19.87 -13.58
N GLY A 132 10.09 -19.88 -13.06
CA GLY A 132 8.86 -19.59 -13.80
C GLY A 132 8.25 -18.24 -13.45
N ASP A 133 8.75 -17.57 -12.41
CA ASP A 133 8.30 -16.24 -11.99
C ASP A 133 9.11 -15.14 -12.71
N PRO A 134 8.52 -14.42 -13.69
CA PRO A 134 9.23 -13.39 -14.43
C PRO A 134 9.68 -12.21 -13.55
N VAL A 135 8.95 -11.92 -12.46
CA VAL A 135 9.33 -10.87 -11.51
C VAL A 135 10.56 -11.31 -10.70
N ALA A 136 10.59 -12.58 -10.26
CA ALA A 136 11.75 -13.13 -9.59
C ALA A 136 13.00 -13.13 -10.49
N ILE A 137 12.87 -13.57 -11.75
CA ILE A 137 13.97 -13.61 -12.72
C ILE A 137 14.50 -12.19 -13.01
N GLY A 138 13.59 -11.25 -13.33
CA GLY A 138 13.99 -9.86 -13.59
C GLY A 138 14.67 -9.21 -12.39
N ALA A 139 14.14 -9.42 -11.19
CA ALA A 139 14.72 -8.90 -9.95
C ALA A 139 16.08 -9.54 -9.60
N PHE A 140 16.30 -10.80 -9.98
CA PHE A 140 17.57 -11.48 -9.77
C PHE A 140 18.68 -10.81 -10.60
N HIS A 141 18.44 -10.61 -11.89
CA HIS A 141 19.39 -9.92 -12.76
C HIS A 141 19.54 -8.43 -12.40
N ALA A 142 18.48 -7.77 -11.91
CA ALA A 142 18.59 -6.42 -11.37
C ALA A 142 19.53 -6.38 -10.15
N MET A 143 19.39 -7.33 -9.22
CA MET A 143 20.26 -7.48 -8.05
C MET A 143 21.73 -7.69 -8.44
N GLU A 144 22.01 -8.55 -9.43
CA GLU A 144 23.37 -8.77 -9.97
C GLU A 144 23.99 -7.49 -10.56
N LYS A 145 23.15 -6.55 -11.02
CA LYS A 145 23.58 -5.23 -11.53
C LYS A 145 23.53 -4.13 -10.47
N GLY A 146 23.35 -4.48 -9.20
CA GLY A 146 23.33 -3.52 -8.10
C GLY A 146 22.05 -2.69 -7.99
N ILE A 147 20.94 -3.18 -8.54
CA ILE A 147 19.62 -2.52 -8.52
C ILE A 147 18.69 -3.27 -7.56
N LEU A 148 18.20 -2.56 -6.53
CA LEU A 148 17.20 -3.11 -5.61
C LEU A 148 15.81 -3.12 -6.26
N THR A 149 15.12 -4.26 -6.15
CA THR A 149 13.69 -4.36 -6.50
C THR A 149 12.84 -4.37 -5.24
N ALA A 150 11.99 -3.34 -5.08
CA ALA A 150 10.89 -3.35 -4.13
C ALA A 150 9.64 -3.92 -4.82
N ASN A 151 8.89 -4.77 -4.13
CA ASN A 151 7.68 -5.37 -4.68
C ASN A 151 6.59 -5.49 -3.61
N SER A 152 5.34 -5.32 -4.00
CA SER A 152 4.17 -5.47 -3.13
C SER A 152 4.01 -6.91 -2.63
N ALA A 153 3.54 -7.10 -1.39
CA ALA A 153 3.27 -8.43 -0.84
C ALA A 153 2.04 -9.12 -1.45
N GLY A 154 1.05 -8.35 -1.93
CA GLY A 154 -0.25 -8.83 -2.40
C GLY A 154 -1.40 -8.37 -1.50
N ASN A 155 -2.63 -8.44 -2.02
CA ASN A 155 -3.84 -7.95 -1.35
C ASN A 155 -4.85 -9.08 -1.01
N THR A 156 -4.37 -10.30 -0.77
CA THR A 156 -5.21 -11.51 -0.53
C THR A 156 -5.16 -11.99 0.93
N GLY A 157 -4.74 -11.11 1.85
CA GLY A 157 -4.83 -11.37 3.30
C GLY A 157 -6.28 -11.47 3.81
N PRO A 158 -6.50 -11.71 5.10
CA PRO A 158 -5.51 -11.76 6.19
C PRO A 158 -5.01 -13.17 6.50
N LEU A 159 -5.48 -14.19 5.78
CA LEU A 159 -5.08 -15.56 6.03
C LEU A 159 -3.59 -15.75 5.72
N ALA A 160 -2.94 -16.63 6.50
CA ALA A 160 -1.57 -17.05 6.23
C ALA A 160 -1.42 -17.59 4.80
N ASN A 161 -0.19 -17.65 4.29
CA ASN A 161 0.12 -18.28 3.01
C ASN A 161 -0.51 -17.55 1.80
N THR A 162 -0.60 -16.22 1.85
CA THR A 162 -1.22 -15.38 0.81
C THR A 162 -0.23 -14.43 0.12
N VAL A 163 1.00 -14.31 0.64
CA VAL A 163 2.07 -13.53 0.01
C VAL A 163 2.54 -14.20 -1.29
N SER A 164 2.63 -13.40 -2.35
CA SER A 164 3.04 -13.85 -3.70
C SER A 164 4.47 -13.47 -4.06
N SER A 165 5.02 -12.43 -3.43
CA SER A 165 6.39 -11.96 -3.65
C SER A 165 7.38 -12.70 -2.75
N LEU A 166 7.90 -13.83 -3.23
CA LEU A 166 8.60 -14.82 -2.40
C LEU A 166 10.14 -14.80 -2.53
N ALA A 167 10.69 -14.24 -3.61
CA ALA A 167 12.12 -14.33 -3.88
C ALA A 167 12.98 -13.60 -2.80
N PRO A 168 14.07 -14.22 -2.29
CA PRO A 168 14.91 -13.62 -1.24
C PRO A 168 15.58 -12.30 -1.65
N TRP A 169 15.92 -12.14 -2.93
CA TRP A 169 16.56 -10.92 -3.46
C TRP A 169 15.59 -9.75 -3.65
N ILE A 170 14.28 -9.97 -3.52
CA ILE A 170 13.26 -8.91 -3.58
C ILE A 170 12.97 -8.36 -2.17
N LEU A 171 12.83 -7.03 -2.06
CA LEU A 171 12.27 -6.38 -0.87
C LEU A 171 10.73 -6.39 -0.96
N THR A 172 10.12 -7.34 -0.27
CA THR A 172 8.66 -7.53 -0.26
C THR A 172 8.02 -6.67 0.82
N VAL A 173 7.03 -5.86 0.45
CA VAL A 173 6.47 -4.81 1.30
C VAL A 173 4.99 -5.05 1.62
N ALA A 174 4.68 -5.12 2.92
CA ALA A 174 3.31 -5.16 3.45
C ALA A 174 2.69 -3.76 3.58
N ALA A 175 1.35 -3.70 3.58
CA ALA A 175 0.59 -2.48 3.79
C ALA A 175 0.23 -2.32 5.26
N SER A 176 0.45 -1.11 5.77
CA SER A 176 0.00 -0.70 7.10
C SER A 176 -0.72 0.64 7.06
N SER A 177 -1.58 0.87 8.04
CA SER A 177 -2.30 2.12 8.22
C SER A 177 -1.37 3.28 8.61
N ILE A 178 -1.89 4.49 8.46
CA ILE A 178 -1.31 5.72 8.99
C ILE A 178 -2.25 6.28 10.06
N ASP A 179 -1.75 7.22 10.85
CA ASP A 179 -2.52 7.93 11.88
C ASP A 179 -3.70 8.71 11.31
N ARG A 180 -3.64 9.16 10.05
CA ARG A 180 -4.81 9.70 9.35
C ARG A 180 -5.75 8.58 8.92
N ARG A 181 -6.94 8.52 9.52
CA ARG A 181 -8.05 7.68 9.06
C ARG A 181 -9.16 8.55 8.47
N ILE A 182 -9.59 8.23 7.25
CA ILE A 182 -10.76 8.82 6.61
C ILE A 182 -12.00 8.02 7.00
N THR A 183 -13.05 8.71 7.41
CA THR A 183 -14.30 8.12 7.88
C THR A 183 -15.46 9.06 7.58
N ASP A 184 -16.63 8.51 7.34
CA ASP A 184 -17.90 9.20 7.17
C ASP A 184 -18.86 8.85 8.31
N LYS A 185 -20.00 9.54 8.34
CA LYS A 185 -21.01 9.38 9.40
C LYS A 185 -22.38 9.19 8.78
N VAL A 186 -23.16 8.30 9.38
CA VAL A 186 -24.60 8.18 9.08
C VAL A 186 -25.37 8.75 10.25
N VAL A 187 -26.22 9.74 9.96
CA VAL A 187 -27.09 10.38 10.95
C VAL A 187 -28.51 9.89 10.71
N PHE A 188 -29.09 9.23 11.71
CA PHE A 188 -30.45 8.73 11.69
C PHE A 188 -31.42 9.89 11.98
N GLY A 189 -32.69 9.76 11.60
CA GLY A 189 -33.72 10.78 11.81
C GLY A 189 -34.04 11.04 13.29
N ASN A 190 -33.67 10.12 14.20
CA ASN A 190 -33.78 10.32 15.65
C ASN A 190 -32.55 11.02 16.28
N GLY A 191 -31.56 11.43 15.48
CA GLY A 191 -30.34 12.09 15.91
C GLY A 191 -29.18 11.15 16.27
N THR A 192 -29.40 9.83 16.34
CA THR A 192 -28.30 8.87 16.52
C THR A 192 -27.34 8.94 15.35
N THR A 193 -26.04 8.94 15.64
CA THR A 193 -24.97 8.96 14.63
C THR A 193 -24.10 7.73 14.79
N VAL A 194 -23.85 7.04 13.68
CA VAL A 194 -22.89 5.93 13.61
C VAL A 194 -21.73 6.26 12.68
N LEU A 195 -20.57 5.70 12.98
CA LEU A 195 -19.36 5.90 12.19
C LEU A 195 -19.32 4.89 11.04
N GLY A 196 -19.01 5.38 9.85
CA GLY A 196 -18.88 4.60 8.64
C GLY A 196 -17.45 4.54 8.12
N ASN A 197 -17.25 3.69 7.12
CA ASN A 197 -15.93 3.47 6.53
C ASN A 197 -15.92 3.62 5.00
N SER A 198 -16.05 4.86 4.52
CA SER A 198 -15.79 5.17 3.12
C SER A 198 -15.01 6.47 2.89
N VAL A 199 -14.54 6.66 1.66
CA VAL A 199 -14.10 7.95 1.12
C VAL A 199 -15.25 8.57 0.34
N ASN A 200 -16.25 9.07 1.07
CA ASN A 200 -17.42 9.76 0.56
C ASN A 200 -17.11 11.24 0.30
N THR A 201 -17.09 11.64 -0.99
CA THR A 201 -16.88 13.03 -1.38
C THR A 201 -18.18 13.80 -1.58
N PHE A 202 -19.33 13.15 -1.48
CA PHE A 202 -20.62 13.74 -1.79
C PHE A 202 -21.13 14.60 -0.64
N THR A 203 -21.75 15.73 -0.98
CA THR A 203 -22.57 16.52 -0.07
C THR A 203 -24.00 16.45 -0.57
N LEU A 204 -24.87 15.79 0.19
CA LEU A 204 -26.27 15.66 -0.18
C LEU A 204 -27.00 17.00 0.06
N ASN A 205 -27.82 17.40 -0.91
CA ASN A 205 -28.61 18.64 -0.84
C ASN A 205 -29.86 18.43 0.01
N GLY A 206 -29.69 18.56 1.33
CA GLY A 206 -30.75 18.37 2.32
C GLY A 206 -30.19 17.77 3.61
N THR A 207 -30.98 17.79 4.67
CA THR A 207 -30.57 17.32 6.00
C THR A 207 -31.01 15.88 6.30
N SER A 208 -32.02 15.37 5.60
CA SER A 208 -32.61 14.07 5.89
C SER A 208 -33.42 13.51 4.70
N PHE A 209 -33.17 12.26 4.35
CA PHE A 209 -33.76 11.54 3.22
C PHE A 209 -34.40 10.23 3.66
N PRO A 210 -35.40 9.70 2.93
CA PRO A 210 -35.99 8.40 3.25
C PRO A 210 -34.93 7.28 3.18
N LEU A 211 -34.95 6.39 4.17
CA LEU A 211 -34.17 5.16 4.19
C LEU A 211 -35.05 3.99 3.74
N VAL A 212 -34.53 3.14 2.88
CA VAL A 212 -35.22 1.92 2.45
C VAL A 212 -34.28 0.73 2.47
N HIS A 213 -34.77 -0.44 2.86
CA HIS A 213 -33.99 -1.67 2.80
C HIS A 213 -34.20 -2.33 1.44
N GLY A 214 -33.14 -2.85 0.81
CA GLY A 214 -33.20 -3.45 -0.53
C GLY A 214 -34.33 -4.49 -0.68
N LYS A 215 -34.53 -5.33 0.36
CA LYS A 215 -35.63 -6.32 0.43
C LYS A 215 -37.05 -5.75 0.24
N ASN A 216 -37.26 -4.46 0.52
CA ASN A 216 -38.58 -3.79 0.47
C ASN A 216 -38.79 -2.99 -0.83
N VAL A 217 -37.80 -2.94 -1.72
CA VAL A 217 -37.81 -2.11 -2.94
C VAL A 217 -37.49 -2.94 -4.19
N SER A 218 -38.01 -4.18 -4.19
CA SER A 218 -37.84 -5.18 -5.23
C SER A 218 -39.19 -5.81 -5.58
N SER A 219 -39.47 -5.93 -6.87
CA SER A 219 -40.67 -6.57 -7.40
C SER A 219 -40.41 -7.97 -7.98
N ASN A 220 -39.15 -8.31 -8.25
CA ASN A 220 -38.75 -9.47 -9.06
C ASN A 220 -37.78 -10.44 -8.35
N CYS A 221 -37.16 -10.03 -7.24
CA CYS A 221 -36.21 -10.84 -6.49
C CYS A 221 -36.77 -11.31 -5.14
N THR A 222 -36.21 -12.40 -4.62
CA THR A 222 -36.48 -12.85 -3.24
C THR A 222 -35.94 -11.84 -2.24
N GLU A 223 -36.53 -11.79 -1.02
CA GLU A 223 -36.08 -10.87 0.04
C GLU A 223 -34.58 -10.94 0.31
N ALA A 224 -33.99 -12.14 0.27
CA ALA A 224 -32.55 -12.31 0.49
C ALA A 224 -31.69 -11.70 -0.63
N ARG A 225 -32.08 -11.88 -1.90
CA ARG A 225 -31.35 -11.32 -3.05
C ARG A 225 -31.51 -9.81 -3.15
N ALA A 226 -32.74 -9.34 -2.91
CA ALA A 226 -33.06 -7.92 -2.85
C ALA A 226 -32.41 -7.23 -1.65
N GLY A 227 -32.35 -7.88 -0.48
CA GLY A 227 -31.62 -7.40 0.70
C GLY A 227 -30.13 -7.18 0.41
N ARG A 228 -29.50 -8.10 -0.33
CA ARG A 228 -28.12 -7.94 -0.81
C ARG A 228 -27.94 -6.91 -1.93
N CYS A 229 -29.02 -6.35 -2.47
CA CYS A 229 -29.01 -5.50 -3.66
C CYS A 229 -28.25 -6.16 -4.82
N GLU A 230 -28.55 -7.44 -5.09
CA GLU A 230 -27.98 -8.12 -6.25
C GLU A 230 -28.37 -7.45 -7.56
N PHE A 231 -27.56 -7.63 -8.60
CA PHE A 231 -27.79 -7.03 -9.91
C PHE A 231 -29.19 -7.33 -10.45
N GLY A 232 -29.92 -6.27 -10.82
CA GLY A 232 -31.29 -6.30 -11.33
C GLY A 232 -32.38 -6.50 -10.27
N CYS A 233 -32.06 -6.45 -8.98
CA CYS A 233 -33.03 -6.64 -7.89
C CYS A 233 -33.58 -5.34 -7.31
N LEU A 234 -33.10 -4.15 -7.69
CA LEU A 234 -33.66 -2.90 -7.18
C LEU A 234 -34.58 -2.23 -8.21
N ASP A 235 -35.81 -1.93 -7.81
CA ASP A 235 -36.74 -1.19 -8.65
C ASP A 235 -36.39 0.31 -8.65
N SER A 236 -35.97 0.83 -9.81
CA SER A 236 -35.56 2.24 -9.97
C SER A 236 -36.60 3.26 -9.46
N GLY A 237 -37.88 3.00 -9.71
CA GLY A 237 -38.99 3.84 -9.23
C GLY A 237 -39.15 3.86 -7.71
N LEU A 238 -38.70 2.82 -7.01
CA LEU A 238 -38.80 2.71 -5.55
C LEU A 238 -37.57 3.24 -4.82
N VAL A 239 -36.41 3.32 -5.47
CA VAL A 239 -35.15 3.77 -4.85
C VAL A 239 -34.79 5.23 -5.17
N LYS A 240 -35.33 5.80 -6.25
CA LYS A 240 -35.00 7.17 -6.68
C LYS A 240 -35.24 8.20 -5.55
N GLY A 241 -34.20 8.98 -5.24
CA GLY A 241 -34.25 10.01 -4.19
C GLY A 241 -34.15 9.47 -2.75
N LYS A 242 -33.84 8.18 -2.57
CA LYS A 242 -33.74 7.53 -1.26
C LYS A 242 -32.33 6.97 -1.02
N ILE A 243 -32.00 6.74 0.25
CA ILE A 243 -30.78 6.04 0.65
C ILE A 243 -31.15 4.56 0.86
N VAL A 244 -30.49 3.67 0.13
CA VAL A 244 -30.78 2.23 0.14
C VAL A 244 -29.82 1.49 1.08
N LEU A 245 -30.35 0.68 1.99
CA LEU A 245 -29.58 -0.26 2.79
C LEU A 245 -29.43 -1.58 2.04
N CYS A 246 -28.19 -2.04 1.90
CA CYS A 246 -27.83 -3.31 1.27
C CYS A 246 -27.02 -4.18 2.22
N ASP A 247 -27.38 -5.46 2.31
CA ASP A 247 -26.75 -6.46 3.18
C ASP A 247 -25.37 -6.92 2.68
N GLN A 248 -24.84 -6.29 1.63
CA GLN A 248 -23.48 -6.49 1.13
C GLN A 248 -22.92 -5.20 0.50
N GLU A 249 -21.62 -4.99 0.66
CA GLU A 249 -20.85 -3.91 0.03
C GLU A 249 -20.97 -3.89 -1.50
N ILE A 250 -20.91 -5.05 -2.16
CA ILE A 250 -21.04 -5.16 -3.62
C ILE A 250 -22.40 -4.67 -4.16
N GLY A 251 -23.43 -4.62 -3.29
CA GLY A 251 -24.76 -4.10 -3.61
C GLY A 251 -24.78 -2.62 -3.99
N ASN A 252 -23.69 -1.88 -3.71
CA ASN A 252 -23.55 -0.49 -4.12
C ASN A 252 -23.67 -0.28 -5.63
N ARG A 253 -23.18 -1.24 -6.43
CA ARG A 253 -23.25 -1.12 -7.90
C ARG A 253 -24.69 -1.09 -8.38
N GLU A 254 -25.54 -1.99 -7.87
CA GLU A 254 -26.96 -2.01 -8.21
C GLU A 254 -27.67 -0.75 -7.69
N ALA A 255 -27.35 -0.29 -6.48
CA ALA A 255 -27.92 0.95 -5.95
C ALA A 255 -27.60 2.16 -6.86
N TYR A 256 -26.38 2.21 -7.40
CA TYR A 256 -25.99 3.21 -8.39
C TYR A 256 -26.79 3.10 -9.67
N ASP A 257 -26.82 1.91 -10.28
CA ASP A 257 -27.46 1.65 -11.57
C ASP A 257 -28.99 1.89 -11.50
N ALA A 258 -29.61 1.57 -10.36
CA ALA A 258 -31.04 1.81 -10.11
C ALA A 258 -31.38 3.29 -9.81
N GLY A 259 -30.38 4.16 -9.64
CA GLY A 259 -30.57 5.60 -9.43
C GLY A 259 -30.89 6.01 -7.99
N ALA A 260 -30.39 5.24 -7.00
CA ALA A 260 -30.48 5.62 -5.59
C ALA A 260 -29.76 6.94 -5.31
N LEU A 261 -30.22 7.69 -4.31
CA LEU A 261 -29.55 8.92 -3.87
C LEU A 261 -28.26 8.62 -3.09
N GLY A 262 -28.31 7.54 -2.30
CA GLY A 262 -27.22 7.11 -1.44
C GLY A 262 -27.34 5.62 -1.11
N SER A 263 -26.30 5.04 -0.50
CA SER A 263 -26.38 3.66 -0.01
C SER A 263 -25.63 3.43 1.29
N VAL A 264 -26.23 2.68 2.20
CA VAL A 264 -25.57 2.18 3.41
C VAL A 264 -25.37 0.68 3.23
N LEU A 265 -24.13 0.22 3.35
CA LEU A 265 -23.75 -1.12 2.95
C LEU A 265 -23.28 -1.90 4.17
N TYR A 266 -23.68 -3.16 4.29
CA TYR A 266 -23.11 -4.04 5.31
C TYR A 266 -21.74 -4.54 4.87
N ASP A 267 -20.75 -4.28 5.71
CA ASP A 267 -19.41 -4.83 5.56
C ASP A 267 -19.22 -6.05 6.46
N PHE A 268 -19.19 -7.22 5.83
CA PHE A 268 -18.97 -8.51 6.49
C PHE A 268 -17.52 -8.71 6.95
N ARG A 269 -16.58 -7.84 6.54
CA ARG A 269 -15.19 -7.90 7.03
C ARG A 269 -15.22 -7.64 8.53
N ARG A 270 -14.35 -8.34 9.27
CA ARG A 270 -14.31 -8.26 10.75
C ARG A 270 -13.46 -7.09 11.27
N VAL A 271 -12.89 -6.27 10.38
CA VAL A 271 -11.90 -5.25 10.72
C VAL A 271 -12.05 -4.08 9.76
N ASP A 272 -11.98 -2.88 10.34
CA ASP A 272 -12.36 -1.61 9.74
C ASP A 272 -11.12 -0.79 9.38
N ASP A 273 -10.26 -1.32 8.51
CA ASP A 273 -8.89 -0.80 8.35
C ASP A 273 -8.56 -0.20 6.99
N PHE A 274 -9.54 -0.13 6.07
CA PHE A 274 -9.45 0.70 4.87
C PHE A 274 -10.81 1.10 4.33
N SER A 275 -10.85 2.22 3.62
CA SER A 275 -12.06 2.76 2.97
C SER A 275 -12.05 2.55 1.47
N LEU A 276 -13.24 2.48 0.89
CA LEU A 276 -13.49 2.45 -0.56
C LEU A 276 -14.10 3.76 -1.04
N ILE A 277 -13.94 4.06 -2.33
CA ILE A 277 -14.59 5.18 -3.02
C ILE A 277 -15.76 4.60 -3.82
N PHE A 278 -16.97 5.11 -3.58
CA PHE A 278 -18.20 4.67 -4.24
C PHE A 278 -18.73 5.73 -5.22
N PRO A 279 -19.44 5.38 -6.30
CA PRO A 279 -19.98 6.28 -7.33
C PRO A 279 -21.19 7.14 -6.90
N LEU A 280 -21.67 6.98 -5.67
CA LEU A 280 -22.75 7.76 -5.05
C LEU A 280 -22.45 8.00 -3.57
N ALA A 281 -23.29 8.80 -2.89
CA ALA A 281 -23.13 9.07 -1.45
C ALA A 281 -23.33 7.76 -0.66
N ALA A 282 -22.24 7.10 -0.31
CA ALA A 282 -22.30 5.77 0.26
C ALA A 282 -21.34 5.61 1.42
N THR A 283 -21.65 4.65 2.29
CA THR A 283 -20.83 4.25 3.42
C THR A 283 -20.98 2.76 3.66
N THR A 284 -19.93 2.13 4.18
CA THR A 284 -20.02 0.79 4.76
C THR A 284 -20.15 0.89 6.28
N LEU A 285 -20.90 -0.04 6.88
CA LEU A 285 -21.05 -0.19 8.32
C LEU A 285 -20.73 -1.64 8.72
N HIS A 286 -20.11 -1.82 9.88
CA HIS A 286 -19.89 -3.13 10.47
C HIS A 286 -21.12 -3.63 11.25
N LEU A 287 -21.01 -4.83 11.83
CA LEU A 287 -22.12 -5.55 12.43
C LEU A 287 -22.91 -4.73 13.46
N GLU A 288 -22.23 -4.01 14.36
CA GLU A 288 -22.88 -3.24 15.42
C GLU A 288 -23.60 -2.01 14.85
N GLU A 289 -22.93 -1.21 14.03
CA GLU A 289 -23.50 0.00 13.41
C GLU A 289 -24.60 -0.33 12.40
N TYR A 290 -24.42 -1.40 11.61
CA TYR A 290 -25.43 -1.90 10.66
C TYR A 290 -26.64 -2.45 11.42
N GLY A 291 -26.42 -3.19 12.51
CA GLY A 291 -27.50 -3.63 13.41
C GLY A 291 -28.27 -2.47 14.02
N ALA A 292 -27.58 -1.38 14.39
CA ALA A 292 -28.20 -0.18 14.94
C ALA A 292 -29.11 0.53 13.92
N ILE A 293 -28.68 0.68 12.67
CA ILE A 293 -29.54 1.31 11.64
C ILE A 293 -30.75 0.42 11.28
N ILE A 294 -30.57 -0.90 11.21
CA ILE A 294 -31.69 -1.84 10.99
C ILE A 294 -32.71 -1.76 12.14
N SER A 295 -32.22 -1.72 13.38
CA SER A 295 -33.07 -1.56 14.57
C SER A 295 -33.82 -0.24 14.55
N TYR A 296 -33.16 0.86 14.17
CA TYR A 296 -33.79 2.16 13.98
C TYR A 296 -34.88 2.11 12.90
N MET A 297 -34.61 1.51 11.74
CA MET A 297 -35.59 1.42 10.66
C MET A 297 -36.84 0.65 11.04
N ASN A 298 -36.72 -0.37 11.89
CA ASN A 298 -37.87 -1.13 12.38
C ASN A 298 -38.66 -0.38 13.48
N SER A 299 -38.08 0.67 14.07
CA SER A 299 -38.69 1.43 15.18
C SER A 299 -39.64 2.54 14.73
N THR A 300 -39.68 2.87 13.43
CA THR A 300 -40.48 3.96 12.87
C THR A 300 -41.07 3.57 11.52
N SER A 301 -42.24 4.11 11.17
CA SER A 301 -42.89 3.90 9.87
C SER A 301 -42.35 4.80 8.75
N ASP A 302 -41.65 5.89 9.09
CA ASP A 302 -40.95 6.76 8.15
C ASP A 302 -39.47 6.88 8.56
N PRO A 303 -38.65 5.86 8.31
CA PRO A 303 -37.23 5.90 8.62
C PRO A 303 -36.52 6.89 7.69
N ARG A 304 -35.76 7.81 8.29
CA ARG A 304 -35.02 8.83 7.56
C ARG A 304 -33.59 8.94 8.05
N GLY A 305 -32.70 9.49 7.24
CA GLY A 305 -31.32 9.73 7.62
C GLY A 305 -30.52 10.42 6.53
N THR A 306 -29.24 10.64 6.78
CA THR A 306 -28.31 11.20 5.80
C THR A 306 -26.92 10.61 5.99
N ILE A 307 -26.14 10.64 4.91
CA ILE A 307 -24.72 10.26 4.91
C ILE A 307 -23.92 11.55 4.77
N LEU A 308 -23.04 11.82 5.74
CA LEU A 308 -22.19 13.00 5.72
C LEU A 308 -20.97 12.76 4.84
N LYS A 309 -20.44 13.85 4.25
CA LYS A 309 -19.14 13.84 3.59
C LYS A 309 -18.08 13.35 4.57
N SER A 310 -17.12 12.56 4.09
CA SER A 310 -16.04 12.08 4.95
C SER A 310 -15.24 13.22 5.57
N GLU A 311 -14.70 12.94 6.75
CA GLU A 311 -13.69 13.74 7.43
C GLU A 311 -12.46 12.87 7.73
N HIS A 312 -11.41 13.48 8.26
CA HIS A 312 -10.25 12.74 8.74
C HIS A 312 -10.17 12.84 10.26
N ILE A 313 -9.89 11.70 10.89
CA ILE A 313 -9.63 11.58 12.32
C ILE A 313 -8.21 11.05 12.55
N ILE A 314 -7.71 11.24 13.76
CA ILE A 314 -6.43 10.67 14.20
C ILE A 314 -6.71 9.31 14.83
N ASP A 315 -6.13 8.27 14.25
CA ASP A 315 -6.11 6.91 14.79
C ASP A 315 -4.80 6.65 15.54
N SER A 316 -4.88 6.62 16.87
CA SER A 316 -3.74 6.35 17.73
C SER A 316 -3.26 4.90 17.71
N ALA A 317 -4.03 3.97 17.13
CA ALA A 317 -3.63 2.57 17.00
C ALA A 317 -2.63 2.37 15.84
N ALA A 318 -2.55 3.31 14.91
CA ALA A 318 -1.64 3.22 13.77
C ALA A 318 -0.15 3.27 14.18
N PRO A 319 0.74 2.57 13.44
CA PRO A 319 0.45 1.75 12.26
C PRO A 319 -0.04 0.35 12.64
N CYS A 320 -1.09 -0.12 11.97
CA CYS A 320 -1.56 -1.51 12.02
C CYS A 320 -1.44 -2.15 10.64
N VAL A 321 -1.18 -3.46 10.56
CA VAL A 321 -1.10 -4.16 9.27
C VAL A 321 -2.50 -4.28 8.69
N ALA A 322 -2.67 -3.86 7.44
CA ALA A 322 -3.95 -3.93 6.76
C ALA A 322 -4.40 -5.39 6.55
N THR A 323 -5.69 -5.64 6.63
CA THR A 323 -6.33 -6.95 6.55
C THR A 323 -6.12 -7.57 5.19
N PHE A 324 -6.28 -6.77 4.12
CA PHE A 324 -5.99 -7.20 2.76
C PHE A 324 -4.51 -7.54 2.56
N SER A 325 -3.58 -6.98 3.37
CA SER A 325 -2.16 -7.20 3.15
C SER A 325 -1.84 -8.67 3.28
N SER A 326 -1.36 -9.26 2.18
CA SER A 326 -1.00 -10.68 2.11
C SER A 326 0.04 -11.06 3.16
N ARG A 327 -0.12 -12.27 3.71
CA ARG A 327 0.65 -12.79 4.84
C ARG A 327 1.58 -13.93 4.42
N GLY A 328 2.70 -14.02 5.12
CA GLY A 328 3.56 -15.20 5.12
C GLY A 328 2.87 -16.44 5.72
N PRO A 329 3.59 -17.56 5.85
CA PRO A 329 5.01 -17.73 5.53
C PRO A 329 5.29 -17.77 4.02
N ASN A 330 6.58 -17.75 3.67
CA ASN A 330 7.05 -17.99 2.31
C ASN A 330 6.83 -19.47 1.95
N LYS A 331 5.99 -19.75 0.96
CA LYS A 331 5.63 -21.12 0.57
C LYS A 331 6.76 -21.90 -0.08
N LEU A 332 7.68 -21.22 -0.76
CA LEU A 332 8.78 -21.85 -1.49
C LEU A 332 10.02 -22.01 -0.62
N LEU A 333 10.31 -21.00 0.21
CA LEU A 333 11.43 -20.99 1.14
C LEU A 333 10.96 -20.61 2.55
N PRO A 334 10.36 -21.53 3.33
CA PRO A 334 9.78 -21.23 4.64
C PRO A 334 10.75 -20.62 5.66
N ASP A 335 12.06 -20.87 5.50
CA ASP A 335 13.11 -20.32 6.35
C ASP A 335 13.43 -18.84 6.05
N ILE A 336 12.90 -18.30 4.94
CA ILE A 336 12.99 -16.88 4.58
C ILE A 336 11.64 -16.21 4.86
N ILE A 337 11.59 -15.42 5.94
CA ILE A 337 10.39 -14.67 6.33
C ILE A 337 9.96 -13.69 5.23
N LYS A 338 8.65 -13.69 4.95
CA LYS A 338 7.96 -12.74 4.06
C LYS A 338 6.65 -12.28 4.73
N PRO A 339 6.24 -11.02 4.57
CA PRO A 339 6.96 -9.91 3.92
C PRO A 339 8.23 -9.50 4.68
N GLY A 340 9.10 -8.68 4.08
CA GLY A 340 10.34 -8.25 4.71
C GLY A 340 10.18 -7.02 5.61
N ILE A 341 9.25 -6.14 5.25
CA ILE A 341 8.95 -4.89 5.96
C ILE A 341 7.51 -4.45 5.65
N SER A 342 6.96 -3.51 6.40
CA SER A 342 5.71 -2.81 6.08
C SER A 342 5.93 -1.31 5.94
N ALA A 343 5.05 -0.64 5.20
CA ALA A 343 5.04 0.81 5.05
C ALA A 343 3.59 1.33 4.87
N PRO A 344 3.37 2.67 4.82
CA PRO A 344 2.05 3.25 4.58
C PRO A 344 1.40 2.77 3.28
N GLY A 345 0.24 2.12 3.41
CA GLY A 345 -0.45 1.50 2.26
C GLY A 345 -1.97 1.64 2.27
N VAL A 346 -2.52 2.36 3.23
CA VAL A 346 -3.97 2.59 3.38
C VAL A 346 -4.25 4.07 3.18
N GLN A 347 -5.25 4.37 2.34
CA GLN A 347 -5.75 5.73 2.09
C GLN A 347 -4.62 6.74 1.73
N ILE A 348 -3.76 6.35 0.79
CA ILE A 348 -2.64 7.16 0.31
C ILE A 348 -3.12 8.11 -0.79
N LEU A 349 -2.92 9.41 -0.59
CA LEU A 349 -3.17 10.45 -1.58
C LEU A 349 -1.93 10.60 -2.48
N ALA A 350 -2.09 10.40 -3.79
CA ALA A 350 -1.04 10.64 -4.78
C ALA A 350 -1.64 11.04 -6.13
N ALA A 351 -0.79 11.34 -7.13
CA ALA A 351 -1.25 11.80 -8.44
C ALA A 351 -2.13 10.75 -9.13
N TYR A 352 -3.06 11.20 -9.95
CA TYR A 352 -4.02 10.37 -10.66
C TYR A 352 -4.39 10.99 -12.02
N LEU A 353 -5.26 10.31 -12.77
CA LEU A 353 -5.65 10.72 -14.12
C LEU A 353 -6.92 11.58 -14.08
N PRO A 354 -6.89 12.84 -14.56
CA PRO A 354 -8.07 13.69 -14.62
C PRO A 354 -9.10 13.25 -15.67
N ASP A 355 -8.76 12.28 -16.52
CA ASP A 355 -9.65 11.80 -17.59
C ASP A 355 -10.43 10.53 -17.18
N PHE A 356 -10.04 9.87 -16.09
CA PHE A 356 -10.59 8.59 -15.64
C PHE A 356 -11.44 8.73 -14.38
N SER A 357 -12.38 7.79 -14.21
CA SER A 357 -13.18 7.68 -12.99
C SER A 357 -12.29 7.56 -11.76
N VAL A 358 -12.72 8.16 -10.65
CA VAL A 358 -12.00 8.14 -9.38
C VAL A 358 -12.22 6.84 -8.59
N CYS A 359 -13.09 5.95 -9.07
CA CYS A 359 -13.38 4.65 -8.49
C CYS A 359 -13.45 3.57 -9.58
N THR A 360 -13.79 2.34 -9.20
CA THR A 360 -13.86 1.18 -10.11
C THR A 360 -15.08 1.19 -11.03
N VAL A 361 -15.93 2.22 -10.96
CA VAL A 361 -17.15 2.39 -11.77
C VAL A 361 -16.86 3.37 -12.90
N PRO A 362 -16.70 2.92 -14.16
CA PRO A 362 -16.35 3.79 -15.28
C PRO A 362 -17.38 4.89 -15.56
N GLU A 363 -18.65 4.65 -15.23
CA GLU A 363 -19.77 5.57 -15.43
C GLU A 363 -19.78 6.73 -14.43
N ASP A 364 -19.03 6.64 -13.32
CA ASP A 364 -18.84 7.76 -12.41
C ASP A 364 -18.11 8.89 -13.15
N GLN A 365 -18.75 10.06 -13.17
CA GLN A 365 -18.28 11.24 -13.90
C GLN A 365 -17.30 12.09 -13.09
N ARG A 366 -17.07 11.77 -11.81
CA ARG A 366 -16.06 12.45 -11.00
C ARG A 366 -14.67 12.21 -11.58
N ARG A 367 -13.85 13.27 -11.54
CA ARG A 367 -12.49 13.33 -12.08
C ARG A 367 -11.61 14.06 -11.08
N ALA A 368 -10.40 13.55 -10.85
CA ALA A 368 -9.46 14.16 -9.93
C ALA A 368 -8.01 13.98 -10.39
N LYS A 369 -7.19 15.02 -10.19
CA LYS A 369 -5.73 14.97 -10.44
C LYS A 369 -4.97 14.23 -9.36
N TYR A 370 -5.60 14.01 -8.20
CA TYR A 370 -5.05 13.28 -7.07
C TYR A 370 -6.15 12.36 -6.53
N ASN A 371 -5.81 11.13 -6.19
CA ASN A 371 -6.77 10.13 -5.72
C ASN A 371 -6.24 9.43 -4.45
N ILE A 372 -7.17 8.86 -3.68
CA ILE A 372 -6.89 8.14 -2.43
C ILE A 372 -7.04 6.64 -2.70
N MET A 373 -5.94 5.89 -2.56
CA MET A 373 -5.92 4.46 -2.83
C MET A 373 -5.34 3.67 -1.66
N SER A 374 -5.80 2.43 -1.53
CA SER A 374 -5.32 1.46 -0.54
C SER A 374 -4.88 0.18 -1.25
N GLY A 375 -3.78 -0.41 -0.80
CA GLY A 375 -3.21 -1.63 -1.38
C GLY A 375 -1.73 -1.75 -1.07
N THR A 376 -1.18 -2.97 -1.14
CA THR A 376 0.28 -3.20 -1.05
C THR A 376 1.07 -2.59 -2.22
N SER A 377 0.37 -2.13 -3.25
CA SER A 377 0.90 -1.28 -4.31
C SER A 377 1.35 0.11 -3.85
N MET A 378 0.77 0.68 -2.79
CA MET A 378 1.13 2.01 -2.26
C MET A 378 2.31 2.03 -1.26
N PRO A 379 2.54 1.04 -0.38
CA PRO A 379 3.73 0.99 0.48
C PRO A 379 4.99 0.58 -0.30
N CYS A 380 4.85 -0.15 -1.41
CA CYS A 380 5.96 -0.50 -2.31
C CYS A 380 6.74 0.75 -2.79
N PRO A 381 6.11 1.77 -3.41
CA PRO A 381 6.77 2.99 -3.85
C PRO A 381 7.25 3.87 -2.68
N HIS A 382 6.57 3.86 -1.52
CA HIS A 382 7.13 4.49 -0.32
C HIS A 382 8.49 3.89 0.04
N THR A 383 8.56 2.56 0.06
CA THR A 383 9.79 1.82 0.38
C THR A 383 10.86 2.02 -0.68
N ALA A 384 10.50 2.01 -1.98
CA ALA A 384 11.41 2.31 -3.07
C ALA A 384 11.98 3.73 -2.96
N GLY A 385 11.14 4.71 -2.63
CA GLY A 385 11.57 6.10 -2.42
C GLY A 385 12.54 6.24 -1.24
N VAL A 386 12.29 5.56 -0.12
CA VAL A 386 13.22 5.57 1.03
C VAL A 386 14.50 4.81 0.69
N ALA A 387 14.44 3.72 -0.07
CA ALA A 387 15.61 3.00 -0.54
C ALA A 387 16.49 3.88 -1.46
N ALA A 388 15.88 4.63 -2.37
CA ALA A 388 16.57 5.61 -3.22
C ALA A 388 17.19 6.74 -2.38
N TYR A 389 16.49 7.22 -1.35
CA TYR A 389 17.06 8.20 -0.41
C TYR A 389 18.31 7.63 0.28
N VAL A 390 18.28 6.38 0.77
CA VAL A 390 19.47 5.72 1.33
C VAL A 390 20.58 5.58 0.29
N LYS A 391 20.23 5.21 -0.96
CA LYS A 391 21.20 5.11 -2.06
C LYS A 391 21.88 6.44 -2.35
N SER A 392 21.15 7.55 -2.31
CA SER A 392 21.72 8.89 -2.51
C SER A 392 22.73 9.27 -1.42
N LEU A 393 22.55 8.76 -0.19
CA LEU A 393 23.50 8.96 0.91
C LEU A 393 24.68 7.97 0.85
N HIS A 394 24.45 6.80 0.26
CA HIS A 394 25.44 5.72 0.14
C HIS A 394 25.46 5.12 -1.28
N PRO A 395 26.05 5.83 -2.26
CA PRO A 395 26.05 5.39 -3.66
C PRO A 395 26.76 4.04 -3.90
N ASP A 396 27.64 3.60 -2.99
CA ASP A 396 28.40 2.35 -3.16
C ASP A 396 27.73 1.16 -2.46
N TRP A 397 26.66 1.41 -1.68
CA TRP A 397 25.95 0.32 -1.01
C TRP A 397 25.26 -0.60 -2.01
N SER A 398 25.39 -1.90 -1.75
CA SER A 398 24.69 -2.94 -2.49
C SER A 398 23.19 -2.90 -2.21
N PRO A 399 22.34 -3.48 -3.08
CA PRO A 399 20.91 -3.62 -2.79
C PRO A 399 20.64 -4.39 -1.49
N ALA A 400 21.46 -5.39 -1.16
CA ALA A 400 21.36 -6.15 0.08
C ALA A 400 21.66 -5.28 1.31
N ALA A 401 22.66 -4.39 1.25
CA ALA A 401 22.97 -3.45 2.32
C ALA A 401 21.82 -2.45 2.54
N ILE A 402 21.27 -1.88 1.47
CA ILE A 402 20.11 -0.97 1.53
C ILE A 402 18.92 -1.71 2.14
N LYS A 403 18.58 -2.89 1.62
CA LYS A 403 17.51 -3.74 2.16
C LYS A 403 17.72 -4.04 3.65
N SER A 404 18.94 -4.38 4.05
CA SER A 404 19.31 -4.62 5.44
C SER A 404 19.07 -3.39 6.31
N SER A 405 19.53 -2.21 5.89
CA SER A 405 19.32 -0.98 6.67
C SER A 405 17.85 -0.67 6.89
N LEU A 406 16.99 -0.90 5.89
CA LEU A 406 15.56 -0.65 6.00
C LEU A 406 14.91 -1.60 7.01
N MET A 407 15.27 -2.89 6.95
CA MET A 407 14.73 -3.92 7.83
C MET A 407 15.18 -3.74 9.28
N THR A 408 16.48 -3.57 9.53
CA THR A 408 17.04 -3.53 10.89
C THR A 408 16.75 -2.23 11.64
N THR A 409 16.33 -1.17 10.95
CA THR A 409 15.94 0.12 11.56
C THR A 409 14.45 0.34 11.66
N ALA A 410 13.63 -0.57 11.12
CA ALA A 410 12.18 -0.49 11.16
C ALA A 410 11.66 -0.31 12.59
N PHE A 411 10.57 0.45 12.75
CA PHE A 411 9.84 0.51 14.00
C PHE A 411 9.18 -0.86 14.26
N PRO A 412 9.47 -1.52 15.40
CA PRO A 412 8.75 -2.73 15.77
C PRO A 412 7.25 -2.44 15.81
N MET A 413 6.47 -3.30 15.16
CA MET A 413 5.00 -3.22 15.19
C MET A 413 4.46 -4.16 16.25
N ASN A 414 3.28 -3.82 16.77
CA ASN A 414 2.55 -4.68 17.68
C ASN A 414 1.32 -5.25 16.95
N ASP A 415 1.21 -6.57 16.88
CA ASP A 415 0.08 -7.25 16.24
C ASP A 415 -1.09 -7.55 17.19
N THR A 416 -0.99 -7.21 18.47
CA THR A 416 -2.05 -7.54 19.45
C THR A 416 -3.35 -6.80 19.21
N ASN A 417 -3.32 -5.73 18.41
CA ASN A 417 -4.49 -4.91 18.09
C ASN A 417 -5.22 -5.38 16.82
N THR A 418 -4.77 -6.46 16.17
CA THR A 418 -5.46 -7.02 15.00
C THR A 418 -6.22 -8.29 15.39
N ASN A 419 -7.41 -8.49 14.82
CA ASN A 419 -8.20 -9.72 15.01
C ASN A 419 -7.56 -10.95 14.34
N VAL A 420 -6.42 -10.79 13.63
CA VAL A 420 -5.68 -11.86 12.93
C VAL A 420 -4.16 -11.67 13.13
N PRO A 421 -3.65 -11.88 14.36
CA PRO A 421 -2.23 -11.70 14.65
C PRO A 421 -1.40 -12.67 13.81
N SER A 422 -0.52 -12.10 12.99
CA SER A 422 0.39 -12.77 12.07
C SER A 422 1.88 -12.58 12.45
N GLY A 423 2.17 -11.69 13.40
CA GLY A 423 3.53 -11.32 13.82
C GLY A 423 4.38 -10.89 12.62
N GLU A 424 5.59 -11.44 12.53
CA GLU A 424 6.53 -11.18 11.44
C GLU A 424 5.98 -11.61 10.07
N PHE A 425 5.00 -12.53 10.00
CA PHE A 425 4.33 -12.87 8.74
C PHE A 425 3.32 -11.80 8.27
N GLY A 426 3.02 -10.81 9.12
CA GLY A 426 2.23 -9.64 8.77
C GLY A 426 3.06 -8.44 8.34
N TYR A 427 4.06 -8.07 9.14
CA TYR A 427 4.82 -6.82 8.96
C TYR A 427 6.33 -7.01 8.71
N GLY A 428 6.83 -8.24 8.69
CA GLY A 428 8.27 -8.50 8.57
C GLY A 428 9.04 -7.92 9.75
N SER A 429 10.06 -7.11 9.47
CA SER A 429 10.83 -6.44 10.52
C SER A 429 10.10 -5.28 11.21
N GLY A 430 8.95 -4.84 10.70
CA GLY A 430 8.14 -3.76 11.27
C GLY A 430 7.77 -2.66 10.27
N HIS A 431 7.43 -1.48 10.77
CA HIS A 431 7.04 -0.32 9.97
C HIS A 431 8.26 0.51 9.57
N ILE A 432 8.38 0.90 8.31
CA ILE A 432 9.53 1.63 7.77
C ILE A 432 9.83 2.90 8.57
N ASN A 433 11.11 3.12 8.87
CA ASN A 433 11.58 4.23 9.71
C ASN A 433 12.73 5.02 9.07
N PRO A 434 12.42 5.94 8.15
CA PRO A 434 13.44 6.77 7.53
C PRO A 434 14.27 7.61 8.51
N ALA A 435 13.71 8.01 9.66
CA ALA A 435 14.39 8.86 10.62
C ALA A 435 15.56 8.16 11.34
N LYS A 436 15.46 6.85 11.59
CA LYS A 436 16.57 6.07 12.21
C LYS A 436 17.65 5.65 11.23
N LEU A 437 17.38 5.65 9.92
CA LEU A 437 18.40 5.33 8.90
C LEU A 437 19.60 6.28 8.98
N LYS A 438 19.40 7.52 9.43
CA LYS A 438 20.48 8.51 9.67
C LYS A 438 21.52 8.05 10.70
N LEU A 439 21.15 7.18 11.64
CA LEU A 439 22.01 6.77 12.76
C LEU A 439 22.99 5.64 12.39
N ILE A 440 22.79 4.99 11.24
CA ILE A 440 23.57 3.81 10.80
C ILE A 440 24.34 4.14 9.48
N ALA A 441 24.51 5.43 9.19
CA ALA A 441 25.00 5.94 7.92
C ALA A 441 26.45 6.45 8.04
N GLY A 442 27.40 5.54 8.24
CA GLY A 442 28.83 5.79 8.29
C GLY A 442 29.61 4.75 7.49
N ASP A 443 29.99 5.11 6.26
CA ASP A 443 30.95 4.42 5.36
C ASP A 443 30.36 3.65 4.14
N ASN A 444 31.13 3.65 3.05
CA ASN A 444 30.91 3.03 1.75
C ASN A 444 31.55 1.65 1.73
N SER A 445 30.74 0.58 1.72
CA SER A 445 31.34 -0.74 1.64
C SER A 445 30.44 -1.81 1.02
N THR A 446 31.07 -2.76 0.33
CA THR A 446 30.44 -3.86 -0.42
C THR A 446 30.42 -5.16 0.38
N CYS A 447 29.50 -6.07 0.02
CA CYS A 447 29.33 -7.39 0.64
C CYS A 447 30.14 -8.46 -0.11
N PRO A 448 30.68 -9.50 0.58
CA PRO A 448 31.40 -10.60 -0.08
C PRO A 448 30.49 -11.50 -0.92
N THR A 449 31.05 -12.13 -1.94
CA THR A 449 30.37 -13.09 -2.82
C THR A 449 30.44 -14.53 -2.28
N GLY A 450 29.28 -15.07 -1.91
CA GLY A 450 28.87 -16.48 -2.02
C GLY A 450 29.61 -17.55 -1.20
N ASP A 451 28.88 -18.19 -0.28
CA ASP A 451 29.10 -19.58 0.16
C ASP A 451 27.90 -20.44 -0.28
N LYS A 452 28.14 -21.73 -0.57
CA LYS A 452 27.07 -22.73 -0.75
C LYS A 452 26.52 -23.09 0.63
N GLY A 453 25.26 -22.74 0.92
CA GLY A 453 24.63 -23.00 2.22
C GLY A 453 23.12 -23.14 2.13
N SER A 454 22.49 -23.56 3.23
CA SER A 454 21.02 -23.59 3.35
C SER A 454 20.45 -22.18 3.20
N PRO A 455 19.22 -21.99 2.64
CA PRO A 455 18.55 -20.68 2.66
C PRO A 455 18.53 -20.02 4.03
N ARG A 456 18.46 -20.82 5.10
CA ARG A 456 18.51 -20.37 6.50
C ARG A 456 19.83 -19.68 6.89
N ASP A 457 20.93 -20.11 6.29
CA ASP A 457 22.30 -19.64 6.55
C ASP A 457 22.66 -18.45 5.65
N HIS A 458 21.75 -18.05 4.75
CA HIS A 458 21.90 -16.82 3.99
C HIS A 458 22.02 -15.64 4.96
N ASN A 459 22.94 -14.72 4.69
CA ASN A 459 23.18 -13.55 5.55
C ASN A 459 22.05 -12.52 5.39
N TYR A 460 20.89 -12.89 5.92
CA TYR A 460 19.62 -12.20 5.75
C TYR A 460 19.25 -11.45 7.04
N PRO A 461 18.61 -10.26 6.96
CA PRO A 461 18.32 -9.42 8.14
C PRO A 461 17.25 -9.97 9.10
N SER A 462 16.76 -11.19 8.85
CA SER A 462 15.83 -11.91 9.71
C SER A 462 16.22 -13.39 9.79
N MET A 463 15.76 -14.07 10.84
CA MET A 463 16.00 -15.49 11.09
C MET A 463 14.65 -16.21 11.10
N GLY A 464 14.44 -17.16 10.19
CA GLY A 464 13.25 -18.00 10.12
C GLY A 464 13.64 -19.47 10.05
N ALA A 465 12.85 -20.32 10.70
CA ALA A 465 13.02 -21.77 10.61
C ALA A 465 11.67 -22.47 10.68
N LYS A 466 11.39 -23.35 9.71
CA LYS A 466 10.24 -24.26 9.80
C LYS A 466 10.58 -25.43 10.73
N VAL A 467 9.77 -25.61 11.76
CA VAL A 467 9.93 -26.68 12.75
C VAL A 467 8.64 -27.50 12.86
N GLU A 468 8.75 -28.74 13.32
CA GLU A 468 7.58 -29.56 13.61
C GLU A 468 6.90 -29.08 14.90
N ALA A 469 5.56 -29.02 14.88
CA ALA A 469 4.80 -28.64 16.05
C ALA A 469 5.07 -29.64 17.20
N VAL A 470 5.18 -29.13 18.43
CA VAL A 470 5.25 -29.90 19.70
C VAL A 470 6.56 -30.68 19.93
N LYS A 471 7.44 -30.81 18.93
CA LYS A 471 8.77 -31.43 19.12
C LYS A 471 9.81 -30.42 19.60
N PRO A 472 10.68 -30.78 20.57
CA PRO A 472 11.87 -29.99 20.88
C PRO A 472 12.75 -29.88 19.64
N PHE A 473 13.39 -28.72 19.45
CA PHE A 473 14.28 -28.48 18.34
C PHE A 473 15.46 -27.61 18.76
N THR A 474 16.52 -27.65 17.96
CA THR A 474 17.66 -26.74 18.05
C THR A 474 17.96 -26.28 16.63
N VAL A 475 18.11 -24.96 16.46
CA VAL A 475 18.36 -24.34 15.17
C VAL A 475 19.47 -23.31 15.36
N ASP A 476 20.52 -23.46 14.56
CA ASP A 476 21.64 -22.53 14.52
C ASP A 476 21.53 -21.62 13.29
N PHE A 477 21.90 -20.36 13.47
CA PHE A 477 21.96 -19.35 12.43
C PHE A 477 23.32 -18.69 12.45
N GLU A 478 24.06 -18.77 11.33
CA GLU A 478 25.27 -17.98 11.15
C GLU A 478 24.93 -16.64 10.51
N ARG A 479 25.46 -15.53 11.05
CA ARG A 479 25.29 -14.18 10.49
C ARG A 479 26.60 -13.42 10.56
N ARG A 480 26.89 -12.65 9.50
CA ARG A 480 28.01 -11.72 9.43
C ARG A 480 27.46 -10.29 9.43
N VAL A 481 27.85 -9.47 10.40
CA VAL A 481 27.43 -8.08 10.51
C VAL A 481 28.63 -7.18 10.22
N LYS A 482 28.45 -6.22 9.32
CA LYS A 482 29.48 -5.22 9.02
C LYS A 482 29.13 -3.90 9.70
N ASN A 483 30.12 -3.31 10.39
CA ASN A 483 29.96 -1.98 10.97
C ASN A 483 29.93 -0.93 9.84
N VAL A 484 28.82 -0.21 9.76
CA VAL A 484 28.64 0.97 8.89
C VAL A 484 28.27 2.19 9.74
N GLY A 485 28.67 2.20 11.00
CA GLY A 485 28.51 3.34 11.92
C GLY A 485 29.86 3.97 12.22
N LEU A 486 30.00 4.50 13.44
CA LEU A 486 31.27 5.04 13.90
C LEU A 486 32.33 3.93 13.99
N ALA A 487 33.55 4.23 13.52
CA ALA A 487 34.68 3.32 13.64
C ALA A 487 34.92 2.93 15.11
N ASN A 488 35.40 1.71 15.35
CA ASN A 488 35.72 1.17 16.67
C ASN A 488 34.53 1.12 17.66
N SER A 489 33.30 1.03 17.14
CA SER A 489 32.10 0.85 17.98
C SER A 489 31.97 -0.60 18.45
N THR A 490 31.62 -0.78 19.72
CA THR A 490 31.28 -2.10 20.29
C THR A 490 29.77 -2.22 20.46
N TYR A 491 29.19 -3.28 19.89
CA TYR A 491 27.76 -3.58 20.01
C TYR A 491 27.53 -4.72 21.00
N LYS A 492 26.46 -4.64 21.79
CA LYS A 492 26.02 -5.73 22.68
C LYS A 492 24.71 -6.31 22.19
N ALA A 493 24.66 -7.62 22.03
CA ALA A 493 23.42 -8.30 21.67
C ALA A 493 22.43 -8.24 22.84
N LYS A 494 21.20 -7.78 22.56
CA LYS A 494 20.08 -7.82 23.51
C LYS A 494 19.05 -8.82 22.99
N ILE A 495 18.68 -9.77 23.83
CA ILE A 495 17.72 -10.82 23.52
C ILE A 495 16.45 -10.55 24.33
N PHE A 496 15.30 -10.53 23.67
CA PHE A 496 14.00 -10.50 24.35
C PHE A 496 13.54 -11.94 24.50
N SER A 497 13.57 -12.49 25.73
CA SER A 497 13.24 -13.89 25.97
C SER A 497 11.73 -14.12 25.91
N TYR A 498 11.36 -15.24 25.31
CA TYR A 498 10.03 -15.82 25.46
C TYR A 498 10.17 -17.05 26.35
N SER A 499 9.23 -17.27 27.26
CA SER A 499 9.27 -18.37 28.23
C SER A 499 9.38 -19.77 27.61
N LYS A 500 9.11 -19.90 26.31
CA LYS A 500 9.14 -21.14 25.55
C LYS A 500 10.43 -21.38 24.75
N PHE A 501 11.35 -20.41 24.70
CA PHE A 501 12.57 -20.50 23.89
C PHE A 501 13.82 -20.13 24.70
N VAL A 502 14.90 -20.90 24.48
CA VAL A 502 16.24 -20.55 24.96
C VAL A 502 17.05 -20.07 23.76
N ILE A 503 17.38 -18.77 23.73
CA ILE A 503 18.13 -18.15 22.65
C ILE A 503 19.52 -17.75 23.17
N LYS A 504 20.57 -18.15 22.46
CA LYS A 504 21.97 -17.82 22.76
C LYS A 504 22.63 -17.21 21.52
N VAL A 505 23.38 -16.13 21.72
CA VAL A 505 24.19 -15.49 20.66
C VAL A 505 25.67 -15.68 21.01
N VAL A 506 26.45 -16.15 20.04
CA VAL A 506 27.89 -16.38 20.17
C VAL A 506 28.61 -15.77 18.96
N PRO A 507 29.65 -14.95 19.16
CA PRO A 507 30.12 -14.43 20.45
C PRO A 507 29.12 -13.41 21.02
N PHE A 508 29.01 -13.31 22.35
CA PHE A 508 28.13 -12.31 22.97
C PHE A 508 28.66 -10.86 22.77
N LEU A 509 29.95 -10.75 22.42
CA LEU A 509 30.61 -9.54 21.95
C LEU A 509 31.12 -9.79 20.52
N PRO A 510 30.76 -8.98 19.51
CA PRO A 510 31.38 -9.12 18.19
C PRO A 510 32.89 -8.92 18.32
N VAL A 511 33.67 -9.87 17.81
CA VAL A 511 35.13 -9.75 17.73
C VAL A 511 35.42 -8.73 16.63
N PRO A 512 36.24 -7.68 16.87
CA PRO A 512 36.67 -6.81 15.79
C PRO A 512 37.50 -7.60 14.79
N GLU A 513 37.12 -7.59 13.51
CA GLU A 513 38.02 -7.94 12.39
C GLU A 513 38.82 -6.70 11.97
#